data_AF-A0A437N2S9-F1
#
_entry.id   AF-A0A437N2S9-F1
#
_cell.length_a   1.000
_cell.length_b   1.000
_cell.length_c   1.000
_cell.angle_alpha   90.00
_cell.angle_beta   90.00
_cell.angle_gamma   90.00
#
_symmetry.space_group_name_H-M   'P 1'
#
loop_
_entity.id
_entity.type
_entity.pdbx_description
1 polymer ?
#
loop_
_entity_poly.entity_id
_entity_poly.type
_entity_poly.pdbx_seq_one_letter_code
_entity_poly.pdbx_strand_id
1 'polypeptide(L)'
;MIIRLIQPVFKSLALVLPALIPSWRFFDAVSASPRLDYVLLAKQTDDSADWRPFRPRPERLTFPAMLRRMLWNAERNESLFLVSCSERLVQNPTAHSQSEILRRIARHLAPQADATPFLQVRLRFVLPDEDGALNSHVAYLSPVLAVKDLL
;
A
#
# COMPACT_ATOMS: atom_id res chain seq x y z
N MET A 1 -37.46 -24.46 15.19
CA MET A 1 -37.92 -24.35 13.79
C MET A 1 -36.98 -23.52 12.89
N ILE A 2 -36.20 -22.58 13.43
CA ILE A 2 -35.29 -21.70 12.65
C ILE A 2 -34.03 -22.42 12.11
N ILE A 3 -33.55 -23.48 12.80
CA ILE A 3 -32.29 -24.18 12.47
C ILE A 3 -32.33 -24.93 11.12
N ARG A 4 -33.51 -25.38 10.67
CA ARG A 4 -33.64 -26.17 9.42
C ARG A 4 -33.57 -25.35 8.13
N LEU A 5 -33.84 -24.04 8.17
CA LEU A 5 -33.79 -23.19 6.96
C LEU A 5 -32.37 -22.70 6.60
N ILE A 6 -31.43 -22.72 7.55
CA ILE A 6 -30.06 -22.21 7.35
C ILE A 6 -29.12 -23.33 6.84
N GLN A 7 -29.47 -24.58 7.12
CA GLN A 7 -28.71 -25.78 6.75
C GLN A 7 -28.43 -25.94 5.23
N PRO A 8 -29.37 -25.67 4.31
CA PRO A 8 -29.09 -25.76 2.87
C PRO A 8 -28.14 -24.64 2.40
N VAL A 9 -28.30 -23.41 2.91
CA VAL A 9 -27.44 -22.26 2.56
C VAL A 9 -25.99 -22.52 2.99
N PHE A 10 -25.79 -23.09 4.18
CA PHE A 10 -24.46 -23.42 4.67
C PHE A 10 -23.76 -24.52 3.84
N LYS A 11 -24.52 -25.53 3.37
CA LYS A 11 -23.99 -26.56 2.48
C LYS A 11 -23.62 -26.00 1.11
N SER A 12 -24.43 -25.13 0.53
CA SER A 12 -24.09 -24.46 -0.74
C SER A 12 -22.84 -23.60 -0.61
N LEU A 13 -22.71 -22.83 0.48
CA LEU A 13 -21.51 -22.02 0.72
C LEU A 13 -20.27 -22.92 0.89
N ALA A 14 -20.39 -24.04 1.61
CA ALA A 14 -19.31 -25.00 1.80
C ALA A 14 -18.86 -25.69 0.50
N LEU A 15 -19.76 -25.83 -0.49
CA LEU A 15 -19.42 -26.39 -1.81
C LEU A 15 -18.71 -25.38 -2.71
N VAL A 16 -19.00 -24.08 -2.57
CA VAL A 16 -18.39 -23.02 -3.41
C VAL A 16 -17.09 -22.48 -2.80
N LEU A 17 -16.94 -22.51 -1.47
CA LEU A 17 -15.76 -21.98 -0.77
C LEU A 17 -14.42 -22.55 -1.28
N PRO A 18 -14.28 -23.87 -1.56
CA PRO A 18 -13.05 -24.42 -2.13
C PRO A 18 -12.76 -23.92 -3.55
N ALA A 19 -13.80 -23.64 -4.33
CA ALA A 19 -13.70 -23.10 -5.69
C ALA A 19 -13.47 -21.57 -5.73
N LEU A 20 -13.75 -20.87 -4.63
CA LEU A 20 -13.46 -19.43 -4.45
C LEU A 20 -12.04 -19.15 -3.95
N ILE A 21 -11.41 -20.12 -3.27
CA ILE A 21 -10.03 -20.04 -2.77
C ILE A 21 -9.10 -21.08 -3.46
N PRO A 22 -9.13 -21.25 -4.79
CA PRO A 22 -8.19 -22.14 -5.48
C PRO A 22 -6.79 -21.50 -5.57
N SER A 23 -6.68 -20.19 -5.31
CA SER A 23 -5.55 -19.34 -5.68
C SER A 23 -4.34 -19.40 -4.74
N TRP A 24 -4.44 -19.97 -3.53
CA TRP A 24 -3.31 -20.02 -2.59
C TRP A 24 -2.20 -20.98 -3.02
N ARG A 25 -2.51 -21.93 -3.90
CA ARG A 25 -1.53 -22.85 -4.48
C ARG A 25 -0.69 -22.24 -5.61
N PHE A 26 -0.97 -21.01 -6.04
CA PHE A 26 -0.30 -20.33 -7.17
C PHE A 26 0.74 -19.30 -6.73
N PHE A 27 0.93 -19.09 -5.42
CA PHE A 27 1.96 -18.18 -4.93
C PHE A 27 3.21 -18.98 -4.61
N ASP A 28 4.24 -18.85 -5.46
CA ASP A 28 5.53 -19.50 -5.24
C ASP A 28 6.25 -18.95 -3.99
N ALA A 29 5.97 -17.71 -3.59
CA ALA A 29 6.43 -17.11 -2.35
C ALA A 29 5.55 -15.94 -1.89
N VAL A 30 5.47 -15.72 -0.57
CA VAL A 30 4.94 -14.50 0.03
C VAL A 30 6.12 -13.62 0.41
N SER A 31 6.35 -12.53 -0.33
CA SER A 31 7.45 -11.60 -0.08
C SER A 31 7.00 -10.36 0.69
N ALA A 32 7.95 -9.58 1.20
CA ALA A 32 7.63 -8.30 1.81
C ALA A 32 7.03 -7.35 0.78
N SER A 33 5.91 -6.74 1.15
CA SER A 33 5.23 -5.73 0.34
C SER A 33 5.87 -4.35 0.55
N PRO A 34 6.06 -3.56 -0.52
CA PRO A 34 6.63 -2.23 -0.42
C PRO A 34 5.75 -1.30 0.42
N ARG A 35 6.39 -0.48 1.24
CA ARG A 35 5.76 0.60 2.01
C ARG A 35 6.23 1.93 1.44
N LEU A 36 5.27 2.79 1.11
CA LEU A 36 5.53 4.16 0.68
C LEU A 36 5.63 5.05 1.92
N ASP A 37 6.75 5.74 2.05
CA ASP A 37 6.85 6.87 2.97
C ASP A 37 7.10 8.15 2.15
N TYR A 38 6.64 9.29 2.65
CA TYR A 38 6.86 10.60 2.05
C TYR A 38 7.41 11.58 3.07
N VAL A 39 8.07 12.62 2.59
CA VAL A 39 8.43 13.79 3.39
C VAL A 39 8.11 15.06 2.60
N LEU A 40 7.66 16.08 3.32
CA LEU A 40 7.43 17.41 2.77
C LEU A 40 8.52 18.35 3.27
N LEU A 41 9.12 19.09 2.34
CA LEU A 41 10.29 19.92 2.59
C LEU A 41 9.97 21.39 2.28
N ALA A 42 10.54 22.30 3.06
CA ALA A 42 10.42 23.74 2.82
C ALA A 42 11.35 24.21 1.69
N LYS A 43 12.50 23.54 1.53
CA LYS A 43 13.51 23.83 0.49
C LYS A 43 13.95 22.53 -0.18
N GLN A 44 14.42 22.64 -1.43
CA GLN A 44 14.88 21.47 -2.21
C GLN A 44 16.14 20.80 -1.62
N THR A 45 16.94 21.56 -0.86
CA THR A 45 18.18 21.08 -0.20
C THR A 45 17.96 20.70 1.26
N ASP A 46 16.73 20.75 1.75
CA ASP A 46 16.42 20.40 3.13
C ASP A 46 16.46 18.87 3.28
N ASP A 47 17.13 18.37 4.31
CA ASP A 47 17.25 16.92 4.60
C ASP A 47 16.36 16.54 5.79
N SER A 48 15.22 17.23 5.94
CA SER A 48 14.29 16.97 7.03
C SER A 48 13.87 15.50 7.03
N ALA A 49 14.06 14.84 8.18
CA ALA A 49 13.90 13.41 8.34
C ALA A 49 12.50 12.98 8.82
N ASP A 50 11.50 13.87 8.82
CA ASP A 50 10.13 13.55 9.26
C ASP A 50 9.36 12.75 8.19
N TRP A 51 9.84 11.54 7.93
CA TRP A 51 9.24 10.60 6.98
C TRP A 51 7.95 10.02 7.53
N ARG A 52 6.85 10.23 6.79
CA ARG A 52 5.51 9.77 7.17
C ARG A 52 5.04 8.65 6.25
N PRO A 53 4.41 7.59 6.79
CA PRO A 53 3.87 6.52 5.95
C PRO A 53 2.68 7.03 5.13
N PHE A 54 2.70 6.76 3.82
CA PHE A 54 1.56 6.99 2.94
C PHE A 54 0.60 5.80 3.05
N ARG A 55 -0.58 6.01 3.66
CA ARG A 55 -1.57 4.98 4.03
C ARG A 55 -1.03 4.00 5.10
N PRO A 56 -0.95 4.43 6.38
CA PRO A 56 -0.48 3.58 7.47
C PRO A 56 -1.33 2.31 7.61
N ARG A 57 -0.67 1.18 7.89
CA ARG A 57 -1.37 -0.08 8.12
C ARG A 57 -1.96 -0.07 9.53
N PRO A 58 -3.22 -0.50 9.70
CA PRO A 58 -3.80 -0.63 11.03
C PRO A 58 -3.05 -1.71 11.82
N GLU A 59 -2.75 -1.42 13.08
CA GLU A 59 -2.06 -2.36 13.99
C GLU A 59 -2.93 -3.58 14.31
N ARG A 60 -4.25 -3.39 14.32
CA ARG A 60 -5.23 -4.45 14.62
C ARG A 60 -6.35 -4.40 13.58
N LEU A 61 -6.71 -5.58 13.08
CA LEU A 61 -7.85 -5.76 12.19
C LEU A 61 -8.88 -6.64 12.89
N THR A 62 -10.09 -6.12 13.05
CA THR A 62 -11.21 -6.91 13.56
C THR A 62 -11.81 -7.74 12.44
N PHE A 63 -12.41 -8.88 12.80
CA PHE A 63 -13.12 -9.74 11.85
C PHE A 63 -14.15 -8.99 10.96
N PRO A 64 -15.04 -8.13 11.49
CA PRO A 64 -15.95 -7.35 10.65
C PRO A 64 -15.22 -6.38 9.71
N ALA A 65 -14.09 -5.80 10.14
CA ALA A 65 -13.26 -4.97 9.26
C ALA A 65 -12.64 -5.78 8.11
N MET A 66 -12.28 -7.05 8.35
CA MET A 66 -11.83 -7.97 7.30
C MET A 66 -12.95 -8.29 6.31
N LEU A 67 -14.17 -8.60 6.77
CA LEU A 67 -15.30 -8.88 5.87
C LEU A 67 -15.65 -7.65 5.01
N ARG A 68 -15.70 -6.47 5.62
CA ARG A 68 -15.97 -5.22 4.88
C ARG A 68 -14.90 -4.94 3.82
N ARG A 69 -13.67 -5.45 4.01
CA ARG A 69 -12.58 -5.33 3.02
C ARG A 69 -12.78 -6.21 1.78
N MET A 70 -13.68 -7.19 1.81
CA MET A 70 -14.05 -7.97 0.62
C MET A 70 -14.99 -7.20 -0.32
N LEU A 71 -15.71 -6.21 0.21
CA LEU A 71 -16.56 -5.33 -0.61
C LEU A 71 -15.70 -4.28 -1.33
N TRP A 72 -16.10 -3.91 -2.55
CA TRP A 72 -15.41 -2.90 -3.36
C TRP A 72 -15.27 -1.54 -2.63
N ASN A 73 -14.14 -0.87 -2.84
CA ASN A 73 -13.87 0.48 -2.33
C ASN A 73 -12.77 1.15 -3.18
N ALA A 74 -13.06 2.35 -3.69
CA ALA A 74 -12.16 3.10 -4.56
C ALA A 74 -10.79 3.42 -3.94
N GLU A 75 -10.75 3.83 -2.67
CA GLU A 75 -9.49 4.14 -1.98
C GLU A 75 -8.60 2.90 -1.81
N ARG A 76 -9.22 1.74 -1.58
CA ARG A 76 -8.50 0.47 -1.46
C ARG A 76 -7.93 0.04 -2.81
N ASN A 77 -8.69 0.20 -3.90
CA ASN A 77 -8.20 -0.06 -5.24
C ASN A 77 -7.02 0.85 -5.62
N GLU A 78 -7.08 2.13 -5.28
CA GLU A 78 -5.95 3.04 -5.47
C GLU A 78 -4.71 2.61 -4.67
N SER A 79 -4.91 2.19 -3.41
CA SER A 79 -3.82 1.67 -2.59
C SER A 79 -3.15 0.44 -3.21
N LEU A 80 -3.95 -0.49 -3.76
CA LEU A 80 -3.44 -1.67 -4.48
C LEU A 80 -2.68 -1.26 -5.75
N PHE A 81 -3.21 -0.30 -6.52
CA PHE A 81 -2.54 0.21 -7.71
C PHE A 81 -1.16 0.81 -7.37
N LEU A 82 -1.06 1.60 -6.30
CA LEU A 82 0.21 2.17 -5.84
C LEU A 82 1.22 1.12 -5.38
N VAL A 83 0.74 0.04 -4.74
CA VAL A 83 1.61 -1.12 -4.42
C VAL A 83 2.15 -1.74 -5.71
N SER A 84 1.32 -2.00 -6.71
CA SER A 84 1.77 -2.55 -7.99
C SER A 84 2.70 -1.60 -8.77
N CYS A 85 2.53 -0.28 -8.65
CA CYS A 85 3.50 0.69 -9.18
C CYS A 85 4.84 0.62 -8.44
N SER A 86 4.80 0.46 -7.11
CA SER A 86 6.00 0.37 -6.27
C SER A 86 6.78 -0.91 -6.53
N GLU A 87 6.11 -2.05 -6.65
CA GLU A 87 6.72 -3.34 -7.04
C GLU A 87 7.40 -3.24 -8.39
N ARG A 88 6.70 -2.67 -9.39
CA ARG A 88 7.28 -2.42 -10.72
C ARG A 88 8.48 -1.48 -10.64
N LEU A 89 8.42 -0.42 -9.83
CA LEU A 89 9.51 0.54 -9.69
C LEU A 89 10.78 -0.12 -9.13
N VAL A 90 10.64 -1.07 -8.22
CA VAL A 90 11.76 -1.82 -7.62
C VAL A 90 12.32 -2.86 -8.58
N GLN A 91 11.45 -3.58 -9.31
CA GLN A 91 11.88 -4.65 -10.21
C GLN A 91 12.40 -4.13 -11.55
N ASN A 92 11.71 -3.17 -12.15
CA ASN A 92 12.00 -2.58 -13.45
C ASN A 92 11.62 -1.09 -13.43
N PRO A 93 12.53 -0.21 -12.99
CA PRO A 93 12.24 1.21 -12.85
C PRO A 93 11.67 1.81 -14.14
N THR A 94 10.43 2.27 -14.11
CA THR A 94 9.80 2.99 -15.23
C THR A 94 9.41 4.41 -14.82
N ALA A 95 9.58 5.35 -15.74
CA ALA A 95 9.16 6.74 -15.54
C ALA A 95 7.65 6.84 -15.25
N HIS A 96 6.84 5.94 -15.83
CA HIS A 96 5.40 5.88 -15.59
C HIS A 96 5.07 5.53 -14.13
N SER A 97 5.62 4.45 -13.58
CA SER A 97 5.36 4.05 -12.18
C SER A 97 5.77 5.15 -11.19
N GLN A 98 6.94 5.76 -11.41
CA GLN A 98 7.40 6.88 -10.57
C GLN A 98 6.45 8.07 -10.66
N SER A 99 6.04 8.47 -11.86
CA SER A 99 5.14 9.60 -12.09
C SER A 99 3.77 9.38 -11.43
N GLU A 100 3.20 8.18 -11.55
CA GLU A 100 1.91 7.85 -10.92
C GLU A 100 1.97 7.90 -9.39
N ILE A 101 3.05 7.40 -8.79
CA ILE A 101 3.25 7.46 -7.34
C ILE A 101 3.34 8.92 -6.88
N LEU A 102 4.22 9.71 -7.50
CA LEU A 102 4.45 11.11 -7.13
C LEU A 102 3.18 11.96 -7.31
N ARG A 103 2.50 11.86 -8.46
CA ARG A 103 1.27 12.63 -8.73
C ARG A 103 0.16 12.32 -7.74
N ARG A 104 -0.05 11.04 -7.39
CA ARG A 104 -1.12 10.65 -6.46
C ARG A 104 -0.83 11.08 -5.03
N ILE A 105 0.43 10.99 -4.59
CA ILE A 105 0.85 11.51 -3.28
C ILE A 105 0.73 13.03 -3.25
N ALA A 106 1.22 13.73 -4.29
CA ALA A 106 1.09 15.18 -4.42
C ALA A 106 -0.39 15.62 -4.35
N ARG A 107 -1.30 14.95 -5.06
CA ARG A 107 -2.73 15.23 -5.01
C ARG A 107 -3.34 15.04 -3.61
N HIS A 108 -2.93 14.00 -2.89
CA HIS A 108 -3.36 13.77 -1.52
C HIS A 108 -2.86 14.87 -0.56
N LEU A 109 -1.69 15.43 -0.84
CA LEU A 109 -1.02 16.43 -0.01
C LEU A 109 -1.22 17.88 -0.50
N ALA A 110 -1.94 18.10 -1.61
CA ALA A 110 -2.18 19.41 -2.19
C ALA A 110 -2.67 20.47 -1.18
N PRO A 111 -3.54 20.15 -0.20
CA PRO A 111 -3.95 21.12 0.82
C PRO A 111 -2.81 21.62 1.74
N GLN A 112 -1.66 20.94 1.78
CA GLN A 112 -0.50 21.27 2.61
C GLN A 112 0.67 21.86 1.81
N ALA A 113 0.49 22.02 0.49
CA ALA A 113 1.56 22.38 -0.45
C ALA A 113 2.08 23.82 -0.29
N ASP A 114 1.32 24.72 0.37
CA ASP A 114 1.70 26.13 0.51
C ASP A 114 2.85 26.34 1.51
N ALA A 115 2.90 25.55 2.58
CA ALA A 115 3.93 25.67 3.62
C ALA A 115 5.18 24.86 3.29
N THR A 116 5.02 23.71 2.64
CA THR A 116 6.09 22.78 2.30
C THR A 116 5.95 22.36 0.83
N PRO A 117 6.51 23.15 -0.10
CA PRO A 117 6.22 23.00 -1.51
C PRO A 117 6.99 21.87 -2.18
N PHE A 118 7.94 21.22 -1.50
CA PHE A 118 8.73 20.14 -2.05
C PHE A 118 8.32 18.78 -1.45
N LEU A 119 8.33 17.75 -2.29
CA LEU A 119 7.97 16.38 -1.94
C LEU A 119 9.13 15.44 -2.30
N GLN A 120 9.41 14.53 -1.38
CA GLN A 120 10.26 13.37 -1.63
C GLN A 120 9.55 12.10 -1.15
N VAL A 121 9.75 11.01 -1.89
CA VAL A 121 9.10 9.72 -1.63
C VAL A 121 10.17 8.64 -1.57
N ARG A 122 10.00 7.69 -0.66
CA ARG A 122 10.85 6.49 -0.57
C ARG A 122 10.01 5.22 -0.51
N LEU A 123 10.59 4.13 -1.02
CA LEU A 123 10.05 2.79 -0.87
C LEU A 123 10.86 2.02 0.16
N ARG A 124 10.16 1.44 1.13
CA ARG A 124 10.76 0.68 2.23
C ARG A 124 10.14 -0.69 2.34
N PHE A 125 10.97 -1.71 2.47
CA PHE A 125 10.55 -3.07 2.78
C PHE A 125 10.79 -3.34 4.26
N VAL A 126 9.91 -4.14 4.87
CA VAL A 126 10.07 -4.57 6.26
C VAL A 126 10.11 -6.09 6.26
N LEU A 127 11.24 -6.63 6.70
CA LEU A 127 11.56 -8.05 6.69
C LEU A 127 12.14 -8.43 8.06
N PRO A 128 11.89 -9.65 8.57
CA PRO A 128 12.60 -10.15 9.72
C PRO A 128 14.09 -10.37 9.36
N ASP A 129 14.96 -10.08 10.31
CA ASP A 129 16.39 -10.40 10.28
C ASP A 129 16.63 -11.86 10.70
N GLU A 130 17.90 -12.31 10.67
CA GLU A 130 18.31 -13.65 11.10
C GLU A 130 17.88 -13.96 12.56
N ASP A 131 17.88 -12.95 13.43
CA ASP A 131 17.44 -13.05 14.83
C ASP A 131 15.91 -12.89 15.01
N GLY A 132 15.15 -12.76 13.92
CA GLY A 132 13.70 -12.56 13.93
C GLY A 132 13.22 -11.14 14.24
N ALA A 133 14.14 -10.20 14.47
CA ALA A 133 13.81 -8.78 14.65
C ALA A 133 13.36 -8.15 13.31
N LEU A 134 12.35 -7.28 13.33
CA LEU A 134 11.89 -6.62 12.11
C LEU A 134 12.81 -5.46 11.72
N ASN A 135 13.51 -5.62 10.60
CA ASN A 135 14.35 -4.59 10.01
C ASN A 135 13.68 -3.94 8.81
N SER A 136 13.99 -2.66 8.59
CA SER A 136 13.45 -1.91 7.47
C SER A 136 14.56 -1.43 6.54
N HIS A 137 14.42 -1.73 5.25
CA HIS A 137 15.39 -1.37 4.22
C HIS A 137 14.74 -0.48 3.16
N VAL A 138 15.42 0.63 2.81
CA VAL A 138 14.95 1.55 1.76
C VAL A 138 15.47 1.07 0.42
N ALA A 139 14.56 0.64 -0.46
CA ALA A 139 14.90 0.12 -1.79
C ALA A 139 14.88 1.19 -2.89
N TYR A 140 14.25 2.34 -2.63
CA TYR A 140 14.16 3.43 -3.61
C TYR A 140 13.98 4.77 -2.89
N LEU A 141 14.60 5.81 -3.43
CA LEU A 141 14.44 7.21 -3.03
C LEU A 141 14.22 8.05 -4.29
N SER A 142 13.16 8.86 -4.30
CA SER A 142 12.88 9.77 -5.40
C SER A 142 13.76 11.02 -5.33
N PRO A 143 13.95 11.73 -6.47
CA PRO A 143 14.40 13.12 -6.41
C PRO A 143 13.41 13.99 -5.63
N VAL A 144 13.89 15.12 -5.10
CA VAL A 144 13.06 16.14 -4.48
C VAL A 144 12.43 16.99 -5.57
N LEU A 145 11.09 16.99 -5.63
CA LEU A 145 10.31 17.67 -6.66
C LEU A 145 9.30 18.62 -6.04
N ALA A 146 9.00 19.73 -6.72
CA ALA A 146 7.96 20.63 -6.24
C ALA A 146 6.58 19.98 -6.42
N VAL A 147 5.73 20.06 -5.38
CA VAL A 147 4.36 19.54 -5.40
C VAL A 147 3.56 20.18 -6.55
N LYS A 148 3.80 21.46 -6.84
CA LYS A 148 3.13 22.18 -7.95
C LYS A 148 3.45 21.60 -9.32
N ASP A 149 4.64 21.03 -9.54
CA ASP A 149 5.02 20.43 -10.82
C ASP A 149 4.38 19.04 -11.03
N LEU A 150 3.76 18.49 -9.97
CA LEU A 150 3.17 17.17 -9.92
C LEU A 150 1.63 17.18 -9.96
N LEU A 151 1.01 18.36 -9.89
CA LEU A 151 -0.46 18.56 -9.94
C LEU A 151 -0.92 18.87 -11.37
#